data_AF-A0AAU5YEF2-F1
#
_entry.id   AF-A0AAU5YEF2-F1
#
_cell.length_a   1.000
_cell.length_b   1.000
_cell.length_c   1.000
_cell.angle_alpha   90.00
_cell.angle_beta   90.00
_cell.angle_gamma   90.00
#
_symmetry.space_group_name_H-M   'P 1'
#
loop_
_entity.id
_entity.type
_entity.pdbx_description
1 polymer ?
#
loop_
_entity_poly.entity_id
_entity_poly.type
_entity_poly.pdbx_seq_one_letter_code
_entity_poly.pdbx_strand_id
1 'polypeptide(L)'
;MTRSTPRPGRERRGRFLSLWAVLLTVLVGSVMGTVAIAPPVHAATAFTSTAVSQNGGNCLDVPGSSTADGIQLIQWSCHGEANQTFTFTPVGGTTDQYGIGTSAAGRCVDVNGASSADNATIVQRTCGSGASQKFRLVPVTVSGTNNVFSVQAVHSGKCVAPSGDSSAENTGLVQLPCTNAMSRTWRLPNFAGSGGGPTTPPTTPPAKTVRVYWLKPSDVAFDQRYPDGIANVMREAQRYYRQELGKTFTLNSPVVEVVNGDHPRSWYENTPNGGDRYWWTVTNMQNELTRKFGLNNPDSRWLNVGEISAEGEGAGGGANTGWVILSGHDADGAAGTSGEPMNRWYGGMVHELGHSFGLPDSSSTDGTPMSASFYDYPNTHFSQSQKNQILNGPYGGFLS
;
A
#
# COMPACT_ATOMS: atom_id res chain seq x y z
N MET A 1 70.75 -40.56 -10.47
CA MET A 1 71.58 -39.50 -9.84
C MET A 1 71.37 -38.19 -10.59
N THR A 2 70.73 -37.21 -9.93
CA THR A 2 71.17 -35.80 -9.84
C THR A 2 71.48 -35.07 -11.17
N ARG A 3 71.01 -33.85 -11.44
CA ARG A 3 70.96 -32.68 -10.57
C ARG A 3 70.36 -31.51 -11.36
N SER A 4 69.83 -30.59 -10.59
CA SER A 4 69.43 -29.21 -10.86
C SER A 4 70.42 -28.38 -11.71
N THR A 5 69.85 -27.62 -12.64
CA THR A 5 70.11 -26.23 -13.13
C THR A 5 71.55 -25.67 -13.19
N PRO A 6 71.84 -24.80 -14.19
CA PRO A 6 71.77 -23.35 -13.89
C PRO A 6 71.25 -22.45 -15.05
N ARG A 7 70.57 -21.36 -14.67
CA ARG A 7 70.44 -20.08 -15.42
C ARG A 7 71.84 -19.44 -15.57
N PRO A 8 72.15 -18.48 -16.49
CA PRO A 8 71.40 -17.23 -16.70
C PRO A 8 71.56 -16.58 -18.09
N GLY A 9 71.03 -15.36 -18.27
CA GLY A 9 71.44 -14.49 -19.37
C GLY A 9 70.34 -13.55 -19.84
N ARG A 10 70.15 -12.44 -19.11
CA ARG A 10 69.30 -11.31 -19.53
C ARG A 10 70.22 -10.28 -20.17
N GLU A 11 70.10 -10.06 -21.48
CA GLU A 11 70.63 -8.85 -22.12
C GLU A 11 69.55 -8.10 -22.89
N ARG A 12 69.77 -6.79 -22.89
CA ARG A 12 68.81 -5.72 -23.12
C ARG A 12 69.04 -5.13 -24.52
N ARG A 13 67.93 -4.64 -25.08
CA ARG A 13 67.79 -3.43 -25.92
C ARG A 13 68.30 -3.49 -27.36
N GLY A 14 67.34 -3.33 -28.26
CA GLY A 14 67.51 -2.65 -29.55
C GLY A 14 66.16 -2.09 -29.99
N ARG A 15 66.00 -0.76 -29.94
CA ARG A 15 64.86 -0.01 -30.49
C ARG A 15 65.00 0.07 -32.01
N PHE A 16 63.88 0.17 -32.73
CA PHE A 16 63.50 1.31 -33.60
C PHE A 16 62.60 0.89 -34.78
N LEU A 17 61.44 1.59 -34.90
CA LEU A 17 60.82 2.12 -36.15
C LEU A 17 60.32 1.08 -37.19
N SER A 18 59.12 1.07 -37.79
CA SER A 18 58.09 2.08 -38.07
C SER A 18 56.80 1.42 -38.62
N LEU A 19 55.66 2.01 -38.30
CA LEU A 19 54.46 2.28 -39.13
C LEU A 19 53.83 1.20 -40.04
N TRP A 20 52.74 0.65 -39.50
CA TRP A 20 51.42 0.31 -40.05
C TRP A 20 51.05 0.69 -41.50
N ALA A 21 50.61 -0.31 -42.27
CA ALA A 21 49.37 -0.28 -43.07
C ALA A 21 48.98 -1.71 -43.50
N VAL A 22 47.89 -2.25 -42.96
CA VAL A 22 47.26 -3.51 -43.45
C VAL A 22 45.87 -3.15 -43.95
N LEU A 23 45.66 -3.35 -45.25
CA LEU A 23 44.37 -3.23 -45.93
C LEU A 23 43.48 -4.42 -45.51
N LEU A 24 42.32 -4.15 -44.91
CA LEU A 24 41.31 -5.15 -44.54
C LEU A 24 40.19 -5.13 -45.59
N THR A 25 39.92 -6.27 -46.21
CA THR A 25 38.81 -6.51 -47.14
C THR A 25 37.45 -6.33 -46.45
N VAL A 26 36.59 -5.50 -47.04
CA VAL A 26 35.20 -5.25 -46.60
C VAL A 26 34.30 -6.38 -47.10
N LEU A 27 33.69 -7.12 -46.17
CA LEU A 27 32.55 -7.99 -46.42
C LEU A 27 31.27 -7.22 -46.02
N VAL A 28 30.45 -6.88 -47.01
CA VAL A 28 29.15 -6.23 -46.79
C VAL A 28 28.15 -7.30 -46.34
N GLY A 29 27.97 -7.44 -45.03
CA GLY A 29 26.86 -8.15 -44.42
C GLY A 29 25.73 -7.17 -44.09
N SER A 30 24.62 -7.24 -44.82
CA SER A 30 23.42 -6.45 -44.56
C SER A 30 22.77 -6.88 -43.24
N VAL A 31 23.11 -6.22 -42.15
CA VAL A 31 22.33 -6.31 -40.91
C VAL A 31 21.13 -5.39 -41.08
N MET A 32 19.96 -5.95 -41.38
CA MET A 32 18.70 -5.27 -41.08
C MET A 32 18.58 -5.19 -39.56
N GLY A 33 19.10 -4.10 -39.00
CA GLY A 33 18.86 -3.75 -37.61
C GLY A 33 17.42 -3.32 -37.45
N THR A 34 16.59 -4.18 -36.87
CA THR A 34 15.32 -3.76 -36.30
C THR A 34 15.61 -2.69 -35.27
N VAL A 35 15.13 -1.46 -35.50
CA VAL A 35 15.06 -0.44 -34.44
C VAL A 35 14.04 -0.96 -33.42
N ALA A 36 14.52 -1.54 -32.34
CA ALA A 36 13.70 -1.73 -31.15
C ALA A 36 13.44 -0.34 -30.59
N ILE A 37 12.25 0.20 -30.83
CA ILE A 37 11.76 1.37 -30.09
C ILE A 37 11.53 0.85 -28.66
N ALA A 38 12.41 1.23 -27.73
CA ALA A 38 12.19 0.95 -26.33
C ALA A 38 10.82 1.56 -25.91
N PRO A 39 9.97 0.83 -25.16
CA PRO A 39 8.75 1.42 -24.63
C PRO A 39 9.11 2.62 -23.74
N PRO A 40 8.19 3.59 -23.56
CA PRO A 40 8.45 4.72 -22.67
C PRO A 40 8.82 4.18 -21.28
N VAL A 41 10.03 4.52 -20.84
CA VAL A 41 10.45 4.37 -19.44
C VAL A 41 9.44 5.20 -18.66
N HIS A 42 8.52 4.56 -17.93
CA HIS A 42 7.58 5.31 -17.11
C HIS A 42 8.40 6.10 -16.09
N ALA A 43 8.44 7.42 -16.28
CA ALA A 43 9.12 8.31 -15.38
C ALA A 43 8.46 8.21 -13.99
N ALA A 44 9.27 8.25 -12.94
CA ALA A 44 8.85 8.70 -11.62
C ALA A 44 7.84 9.84 -11.77
N THR A 45 6.66 9.66 -11.17
CA THR A 45 5.61 10.68 -11.08
C THR A 45 5.75 11.37 -9.73
N ALA A 46 5.47 12.68 -9.72
CA ALA A 46 5.42 13.40 -8.46
C ALA A 46 4.20 12.96 -7.65
N PHE A 47 4.37 12.85 -6.34
CA PHE A 47 3.29 12.51 -5.41
C PHE A 47 3.50 13.19 -4.07
N THR A 48 2.41 13.34 -3.32
CA THR A 48 2.43 13.94 -1.99
C THR A 48 1.95 12.92 -0.97
N SER A 49 2.75 12.68 0.07
CA SER A 49 2.48 11.64 1.07
C SER A 49 2.97 12.07 2.45
N THR A 50 2.33 11.54 3.49
CA THR A 50 2.99 11.38 4.78
C THR A 50 4.03 10.26 4.69
N ALA A 51 5.00 10.25 5.61
CA ALA A 51 5.90 9.11 5.79
C ALA A 51 5.74 8.56 7.19
N VAL A 52 5.18 7.35 7.29
CA VAL A 52 4.81 6.72 8.57
C VAL A 52 5.86 5.66 8.93
N SER A 53 6.60 5.89 10.00
CA SER A 53 7.57 4.94 10.55
C SER A 53 6.88 3.61 10.84
N GLN A 54 7.45 2.50 10.36
CA GLN A 54 6.95 1.18 10.74
C GLN A 54 7.36 0.79 12.16
N ASN A 55 8.20 1.59 12.81
CA ASN A 55 8.57 1.45 14.20
C ASN A 55 7.81 2.46 15.06
N GLY A 56 6.64 2.07 15.55
CA GLY A 56 5.80 2.89 16.43
C GLY A 56 4.76 3.76 15.74
N GLY A 57 4.68 3.79 14.40
CA GLY A 57 3.58 4.45 13.68
C GLY A 57 3.66 5.98 13.62
N ASN A 58 4.74 6.58 14.10
CA ASN A 58 4.95 8.03 14.06
C ASN A 58 5.26 8.53 12.64
N CYS A 59 4.87 9.75 12.34
CA CYS A 59 5.11 10.40 11.06
C CYS A 59 6.42 11.19 11.06
N LEU A 60 7.09 11.23 9.90
CA LEU A 60 8.13 12.22 9.59
C LEU A 60 7.53 13.62 9.78
N ASP A 61 8.24 14.50 10.47
CA ASP A 61 7.70 15.78 10.92
C ASP A 61 8.75 16.90 10.84
N VAL A 62 8.31 18.07 10.38
CA VAL A 62 9.02 19.36 10.54
C VAL A 62 8.62 19.99 11.88
N PRO A 63 9.50 19.99 12.91
CA PRO A 63 9.13 20.40 14.26
C PRO A 63 8.54 21.81 14.31
N GLY A 64 7.37 21.93 14.93
CA GLY A 64 6.67 23.20 15.12
C GLY A 64 6.31 23.90 13.81
N SER A 65 6.20 23.16 12.70
CA SER A 65 5.96 23.71 11.36
C SER A 65 6.98 24.78 10.95
N SER A 66 8.22 24.66 11.45
CA SER A 66 9.25 25.67 11.24
C SER A 66 9.53 25.88 9.75
N THR A 67 9.78 27.15 9.39
CA THR A 67 10.20 27.56 8.06
C THR A 67 11.65 28.00 8.04
N ALA A 68 12.50 27.50 8.95
CA ALA A 68 13.93 27.80 8.98
C ALA A 68 14.76 26.69 8.31
N ASP A 69 15.88 27.08 7.69
CA ASP A 69 16.89 26.13 7.23
C ASP A 69 17.64 25.48 8.39
N GLY A 70 18.07 24.24 8.21
CA GLY A 70 18.91 23.51 9.18
C GLY A 70 18.14 22.90 10.35
N ILE A 71 16.80 23.01 10.37
CA ILE A 71 15.98 22.35 11.39
C ILE A 71 16.04 20.85 11.17
N GLN A 72 16.47 20.11 12.21
CA GLN A 72 16.44 18.66 12.22
C GLN A 72 15.00 18.16 12.23
N LEU A 73 14.69 17.24 11.31
CA LEU A 73 13.39 16.59 11.27
C LEU A 73 13.27 15.58 12.41
N ILE A 74 12.05 15.35 12.88
CA ILE A 74 11.74 14.40 13.95
C ILE A 74 10.75 13.36 13.46
N GLN A 75 10.49 12.35 14.29
CA GLN A 75 9.23 11.62 14.23
C GLN A 75 8.26 12.14 15.29
N TRP A 76 6.99 12.27 14.94
CA TRP A 76 5.93 12.74 15.83
C TRP A 76 4.63 11.98 15.56
N SER A 77 3.72 11.98 16.53
CA SER A 77 2.38 11.43 16.36
C SER A 77 1.72 11.97 15.08
N CYS A 78 1.18 11.10 14.24
CA CYS A 78 0.56 11.51 12.99
C CYS A 78 -0.72 12.33 13.25
N HIS A 79 -0.79 13.54 12.71
CA HIS A 79 -1.93 14.46 12.88
C HIS A 79 -2.38 15.14 11.58
N GLY A 80 -1.78 14.80 10.43
CA GLY A 80 -2.30 15.17 9.10
C GLY A 80 -2.08 16.63 8.68
N GLU A 81 -1.31 17.40 9.44
CA GLU A 81 -1.00 18.79 9.11
C GLU A 81 0.11 18.91 8.05
N ALA A 82 0.29 20.13 7.53
CA ALA A 82 1.22 20.41 6.45
C ALA A 82 2.70 20.17 6.80
N ASN A 83 3.08 20.12 8.08
CA ASN A 83 4.44 19.80 8.54
C ASN A 83 4.77 18.29 8.54
N GLN A 84 3.77 17.43 8.34
CA GLN A 84 3.93 15.98 8.19
C GLN A 84 3.69 15.49 6.75
N THR A 85 3.46 16.43 5.84
CA THR A 85 3.18 16.16 4.43
C THR A 85 4.42 16.50 3.60
N PHE A 86 4.77 15.63 2.66
CA PHE A 86 5.98 15.79 1.85
C PHE A 86 5.68 15.53 0.38
N THR A 87 6.25 16.38 -0.48
CA THR A 87 6.13 16.26 -1.94
C THR A 87 7.36 15.56 -2.49
N PHE A 88 7.19 14.37 -3.03
CA PHE A 88 8.23 13.59 -3.67
C PHE A 88 8.28 13.97 -5.14
N THR A 89 9.35 14.64 -5.55
CA THR A 89 9.56 15.10 -6.93
C THR A 89 10.61 14.22 -7.62
N PRO A 90 10.26 13.53 -8.71
CA PRO A 90 11.14 12.69 -9.51
C PRO A 90 12.44 13.39 -9.91
N VAL A 91 13.57 12.70 -9.75
CA VAL A 91 14.84 13.14 -10.35
C VAL A 91 14.88 12.66 -11.80
N GLY A 92 14.92 13.62 -12.74
CA GLY A 92 14.96 13.33 -14.17
C GLY A 92 16.11 12.38 -14.54
N GLY A 93 15.83 11.42 -15.43
CA GLY A 93 16.79 10.39 -15.84
C GLY A 93 16.93 9.21 -14.86
N THR A 94 16.12 9.15 -13.80
CA THR A 94 16.08 8.04 -12.85
C THR A 94 14.65 7.50 -12.71
N THR A 95 14.52 6.26 -12.25
CA THR A 95 13.22 5.59 -12.07
C THR A 95 12.78 5.52 -10.60
N ASP A 96 13.69 5.80 -9.66
CA ASP A 96 13.48 5.54 -8.24
C ASP A 96 14.09 6.59 -7.30
N GLN A 97 14.62 7.70 -7.83
CA GLN A 97 15.13 8.82 -7.02
C GLN A 97 14.18 10.00 -7.01
N TYR A 98 14.06 10.61 -5.84
CA TYR A 98 13.18 11.74 -5.58
C TYR A 98 13.93 12.82 -4.81
N GLY A 99 13.66 14.08 -5.12
CA GLY A 99 13.77 15.16 -4.16
C GLY A 99 12.54 15.14 -3.26
N ILE A 100 12.72 15.37 -1.95
CA ILE A 100 11.61 15.36 -1.00
C ILE A 100 11.41 16.77 -0.47
N GLY A 101 10.34 17.43 -0.89
CA GLY A 101 9.96 18.78 -0.49
C GLY A 101 9.13 18.78 0.79
N THR A 102 9.40 19.71 1.71
CA THR A 102 8.60 19.96 2.91
C THR A 102 7.48 20.95 2.58
N SER A 103 6.20 20.56 2.75
CA SER A 103 5.07 21.40 2.28
C SER A 103 4.88 22.69 3.09
N ALA A 104 5.24 22.70 4.37
CA ALA A 104 5.10 23.89 5.22
C ALA A 104 6.02 25.06 4.82
N ALA A 105 7.15 24.77 4.14
CA ALA A 105 8.25 25.73 4.04
C ALA A 105 8.89 25.86 2.65
N GLY A 106 8.46 25.05 1.66
CA GLY A 106 9.05 25.04 0.32
C GLY A 106 10.53 24.64 0.29
N ARG A 107 10.96 23.89 1.32
CA ARG A 107 12.33 23.40 1.50
C ARG A 107 12.43 21.94 1.09
N CYS A 108 13.64 21.39 1.11
CA CYS A 108 13.90 20.00 0.81
C CYS A 108 14.53 19.29 2.00
N VAL A 109 14.21 18.00 2.16
CA VAL A 109 14.92 17.10 3.07
C VAL A 109 16.37 17.00 2.59
N ASP A 110 17.32 17.07 3.53
CA ASP A 110 18.76 17.12 3.27
C ASP A 110 19.50 16.34 4.35
N VAL A 111 20.54 15.60 3.94
CA VAL A 111 21.52 15.08 4.91
C VAL A 111 22.50 16.20 5.24
N ASN A 112 22.52 16.62 6.51
CA ASN A 112 23.24 17.81 6.94
C ASN A 112 24.73 17.76 6.57
N GLY A 113 25.20 18.79 5.88
CA GLY A 113 26.58 18.92 5.41
C GLY A 113 26.98 17.89 4.36
N ALA A 114 26.03 17.20 3.72
CA ALA A 114 26.28 16.07 2.82
C ALA A 114 27.19 14.99 3.45
N SER A 115 27.16 14.87 4.78
CA SER A 115 28.00 13.95 5.52
C SER A 115 27.71 12.51 5.10
N SER A 116 28.71 11.64 5.13
CA SER A 116 28.56 10.19 4.98
C SER A 116 28.63 9.45 6.32
N ALA A 117 28.79 10.17 7.44
CA ALA A 117 28.85 9.57 8.77
C ALA A 117 27.50 9.04 9.25
N ASP A 118 27.54 7.98 10.06
CA ASP A 118 26.36 7.56 10.83
C ASP A 118 25.93 8.67 11.78
N ASN A 119 24.63 8.75 12.06
CA ASN A 119 24.02 9.78 12.91
C ASN A 119 24.14 11.20 12.37
N ALA A 120 24.56 11.42 11.12
CA ALA A 120 24.41 12.73 10.49
C ALA A 120 22.91 13.07 10.42
N THR A 121 22.56 14.28 10.84
CA THR A 121 21.16 14.69 11.00
C THR A 121 20.46 14.86 9.66
N ILE A 122 19.18 14.48 9.62
CA ILE A 122 18.29 14.80 8.51
C ILE A 122 17.64 16.14 8.82
N VAL A 123 17.82 17.12 7.95
CA VAL A 123 17.33 18.49 8.16
C VAL A 123 16.44 18.91 6.99
N GLN A 124 15.65 19.95 7.17
CA GLN A 124 15.15 20.73 6.03
C GLN A 124 16.13 21.83 5.65
N ARG A 125 16.29 22.07 4.35
CA ARG A 125 17.19 23.09 3.80
C ARG A 125 16.63 23.63 2.49
N THR A 126 17.05 24.83 2.10
CA THR A 126 16.84 25.35 0.75
C THR A 126 17.09 24.26 -0.30
N CYS A 127 16.11 24.07 -1.19
CA CYS A 127 16.18 23.07 -2.25
C CYS A 127 17.30 23.38 -3.26
N GLY A 128 18.04 22.35 -3.64
CA GLY A 128 19.11 22.40 -4.62
C GLY A 128 19.24 21.09 -5.40
N SER A 129 20.31 20.95 -6.16
CA SER A 129 20.56 19.79 -7.04
C SER A 129 21.55 18.77 -6.46
N GLY A 130 22.05 19.02 -5.23
CA GLY A 130 23.04 18.18 -4.55
C GLY A 130 22.53 16.77 -4.27
N ALA A 131 23.43 15.79 -4.29
CA ALA A 131 23.07 14.38 -4.04
C ALA A 131 22.61 14.10 -2.60
N SER A 132 22.92 15.00 -1.64
CA SER A 132 22.42 14.93 -0.25
C SER A 132 20.92 15.22 -0.10
N GLN A 133 20.29 15.78 -1.13
CA GLN A 133 18.85 16.07 -1.20
C GLN A 133 18.11 15.13 -2.15
N LYS A 134 18.79 14.07 -2.63
CA LYS A 134 18.20 13.04 -3.49
C LYS A 134 18.09 11.77 -2.69
N PHE A 135 16.92 11.17 -2.71
CA PHE A 135 16.62 9.96 -1.97
C PHE A 135 16.08 8.90 -2.91
N ARG A 136 16.62 7.69 -2.80
CA ARG A 136 16.09 6.49 -3.44
C ARG A 136 15.03 5.87 -2.53
N LEU A 137 13.87 5.56 -3.10
CA LEU A 137 12.85 4.77 -2.42
C LEU A 137 13.10 3.29 -2.73
N VAL A 138 13.65 2.55 -1.76
CA VAL A 138 13.94 1.12 -1.90
C VAL A 138 12.77 0.33 -1.29
N PRO A 139 11.98 -0.42 -2.08
CA PRO A 139 10.83 -1.16 -1.54
C PRO A 139 11.24 -2.17 -0.48
N VAL A 140 10.46 -2.26 0.60
CA VAL A 140 10.60 -3.26 1.66
C VAL A 140 9.27 -3.97 1.84
N THR A 141 9.28 -5.31 1.82
CA THR A 141 8.08 -6.10 2.08
C THR A 141 7.84 -6.20 3.58
N VAL A 142 6.72 -5.67 4.06
CA VAL A 142 6.23 -5.84 5.42
C VAL A 142 4.88 -6.55 5.36
N SER A 143 4.73 -7.65 6.09
CA SER A 143 3.49 -8.43 6.07
C SER A 143 2.30 -7.57 6.50
N GLY A 144 1.23 -7.57 5.71
CA GLY A 144 0.02 -6.82 6.00
C GLY A 144 0.04 -5.34 5.62
N THR A 145 1.15 -4.83 5.09
CA THR A 145 1.34 -3.40 4.77
C THR A 145 1.90 -3.20 3.35
N ASN A 146 1.38 -2.23 2.61
CA ASN A 146 1.88 -1.85 1.28
C ASN A 146 2.69 -0.55 1.33
N ASN A 147 3.34 -0.20 0.21
CA ASN A 147 4.05 1.07 0.02
C ASN A 147 5.08 1.36 1.13
N VAL A 148 5.78 0.32 1.59
CA VAL A 148 6.85 0.45 2.58
C VAL A 148 8.19 0.56 1.87
N PHE A 149 8.99 1.53 2.27
CA PHE A 149 10.28 1.81 1.66
C PHE A 149 11.32 2.09 2.73
N SER A 150 12.56 1.71 2.44
CA SER A 150 13.72 2.39 2.99
C SER A 150 13.97 3.66 2.16
N VAL A 151 14.07 4.81 2.85
CA VAL A 151 14.37 6.10 2.22
C VAL A 151 15.89 6.32 2.28
N GLN A 152 16.58 6.06 1.18
CA GLN A 152 18.04 6.01 1.12
C GLN A 152 18.61 7.29 0.52
N ALA A 153 19.47 8.01 1.24
CA ALA A 153 20.18 9.16 0.69
C ALA A 153 21.15 8.71 -0.42
N VAL A 154 21.06 9.33 -1.59
CA VAL A 154 21.78 8.90 -2.80
C VAL A 154 23.29 9.06 -2.65
N HIS A 155 23.76 10.10 -1.95
CA HIS A 155 25.20 10.38 -1.82
C HIS A 155 25.92 9.42 -0.85
N SER A 156 25.26 8.93 0.19
CA SER A 156 25.86 8.08 1.23
C SER A 156 25.44 6.63 1.16
N GLY A 157 24.32 6.32 0.48
CA GLY A 157 23.70 5.00 0.51
C GLY A 157 23.07 4.62 1.85
N LYS A 158 22.92 5.57 2.78
CA LYS A 158 22.36 5.35 4.12
C LYS A 158 20.88 5.72 4.20
N CYS A 159 20.17 5.10 5.13
CA CYS A 159 18.73 5.23 5.28
C CYS A 159 18.37 6.28 6.32
N VAL A 160 17.34 7.08 6.02
CA VAL A 160 16.69 7.98 6.97
C VAL A 160 16.02 7.15 8.06
N ALA A 161 16.34 7.45 9.31
CA ALA A 161 15.85 6.70 10.46
C ALA A 161 15.82 7.53 11.75
N PRO A 162 15.01 7.15 12.74
CA PRO A 162 15.09 7.70 14.09
C PRO A 162 16.45 7.40 14.73
N SER A 163 17.02 8.39 15.40
CA SER A 163 18.25 8.24 16.17
C SER A 163 18.12 7.11 17.20
N GLY A 164 19.10 6.22 17.23
CA GLY A 164 19.14 5.08 18.16
C GLY A 164 18.00 4.07 17.95
N ASP A 165 17.39 4.01 16.75
CA ASP A 165 16.28 3.09 16.46
C ASP A 165 15.03 3.30 17.35
N SER A 166 14.93 4.46 17.99
CA SER A 166 13.85 4.79 18.92
C SER A 166 12.50 4.86 18.20
N SER A 167 11.44 4.41 18.88
CA SER A 167 10.04 4.61 18.48
C SER A 167 9.38 5.79 19.19
N ALA A 168 10.10 6.48 20.08
CA ALA A 168 9.56 7.59 20.85
C ALA A 168 9.32 8.82 19.96
N GLU A 169 8.26 9.56 20.25
CA GLU A 169 8.02 10.89 19.69
C GLU A 169 9.17 11.84 20.00
N ASN A 170 9.29 12.90 19.22
CA ASN A 170 10.36 13.89 19.31
C ASN A 170 11.77 13.34 19.08
N THR A 171 11.89 12.09 18.60
CA THR A 171 13.20 11.53 18.24
C THR A 171 13.66 12.17 16.95
N GLY A 172 14.85 12.79 16.99
CA GLY A 172 15.49 13.37 15.81
C GLY A 172 15.86 12.31 14.77
N LEU A 173 15.68 12.65 13.51
CA LEU A 173 16.04 11.79 12.39
C LEU A 173 17.49 11.99 11.97
N VAL A 174 18.10 10.88 11.60
CA VAL A 174 19.49 10.77 11.17
C VAL A 174 19.59 9.83 9.97
N GLN A 175 20.76 9.77 9.35
CA GLN A 175 21.10 8.66 8.46
C GLN A 175 21.84 7.55 9.22
N LEU A 176 21.48 6.30 8.94
CA LEU A 176 22.11 5.09 9.47
C LEU A 176 22.27 4.03 8.36
N PRO A 177 23.11 3.01 8.54
CA PRO A 177 23.18 1.91 7.59
C PRO A 177 21.79 1.30 7.40
N CYS A 178 21.44 1.04 6.15
CA CYS A 178 20.16 0.41 5.81
C CYS A 178 20.12 -1.02 6.35
N THR A 179 19.02 -1.38 7.01
CA THR A 179 18.73 -2.75 7.48
C THR A 179 17.25 -3.05 7.25
N ASN A 180 16.82 -4.28 7.56
CA ASN A 180 15.42 -4.68 7.55
C ASN A 180 14.68 -4.35 8.86
N ALA A 181 15.30 -3.63 9.79
CA ALA A 181 14.63 -3.20 11.00
C ALA A 181 13.47 -2.25 10.65
N MET A 182 12.34 -2.37 11.35
CA MET A 182 11.16 -1.52 11.11
C MET A 182 11.48 -0.02 11.26
N SER A 183 12.45 0.32 12.11
CA SER A 183 13.00 1.67 12.32
C SER A 183 13.76 2.24 11.12
N ARG A 184 14.04 1.42 10.09
CA ARG A 184 14.67 1.82 8.82
C ARG A 184 13.67 1.91 7.67
N THR A 185 12.38 1.80 7.98
CA THR A 185 11.33 1.67 6.97
C THR A 185 10.17 2.62 7.24
N TRP A 186 9.67 3.20 6.16
CA TRP A 186 8.63 4.21 6.15
C TRP A 186 7.54 3.78 5.17
N ARG A 187 6.30 3.76 5.62
CA ARG A 187 5.15 3.61 4.73
C ARG A 187 4.78 4.96 4.14
N LEU A 188 4.60 4.99 2.82
CA LEU A 188 4.17 6.14 2.05
C LEU A 188 2.77 5.86 1.50
N PRO A 189 1.69 6.19 2.23
CA PRO A 189 0.33 5.77 1.86
C PRO A 189 -0.07 6.19 0.44
N ASN A 190 0.40 7.36 0.00
CA ASN A 190 0.03 7.95 -1.29
C ASN A 190 1.08 7.69 -2.39
N PHE A 191 2.01 6.74 -2.19
CA PHE A 191 2.92 6.34 -3.25
C PHE A 191 2.14 5.68 -4.39
N ALA A 192 2.03 6.37 -5.52
CA ALA A 192 1.33 5.90 -6.71
C ALA A 192 2.22 5.13 -7.71
N GLY A 193 3.54 5.09 -7.47
CA GLY A 193 4.50 4.37 -8.28
C GLY A 193 4.75 4.94 -9.68
N SER A 194 6.02 5.11 -10.02
CA SER A 194 6.52 4.82 -11.37
C SER A 194 7.13 3.45 -11.39
N GLY A 195 6.87 2.69 -12.46
CA GLY A 195 7.28 1.29 -12.60
C GLY A 195 8.72 0.99 -12.16
N GLY A 196 8.85 0.03 -11.24
CA GLY A 196 10.14 -0.35 -10.67
C GLY A 196 10.10 -1.37 -9.52
N GLY A 197 9.13 -2.28 -9.52
CA GLY A 197 9.06 -3.52 -8.72
C GLY A 197 8.30 -4.54 -9.58
N PRO A 198 8.56 -5.86 -9.47
CA PRO A 198 8.30 -6.82 -10.55
C PRO A 198 6.90 -6.67 -11.11
N THR A 199 6.86 -6.48 -12.41
CA THR A 199 5.69 -6.23 -13.23
C THR A 199 4.54 -7.15 -12.89
N THR A 200 3.54 -6.58 -12.25
CA THR A 200 2.18 -6.68 -12.76
C THR A 200 1.63 -5.25 -12.86
N PRO A 201 0.69 -4.95 -13.79
CA PRO A 201 -0.07 -3.69 -13.82
C PRO A 201 -0.73 -3.42 -12.44
N PRO A 202 -1.68 -2.47 -12.23
CA PRO A 202 -2.74 -2.84 -11.29
C PRO A 202 -3.34 -4.11 -11.89
N THR A 203 -2.81 -5.27 -11.50
CA THR A 203 -3.36 -6.55 -11.92
C THR A 203 -4.76 -6.42 -11.42
N THR A 204 -5.70 -6.34 -12.36
CA THR A 204 -7.02 -6.94 -12.21
C THR A 204 -6.85 -8.01 -11.14
N PRO A 205 -7.34 -7.78 -9.91
CA PRO A 205 -6.98 -8.64 -8.81
C PRO A 205 -7.29 -10.08 -9.20
N PRO A 206 -6.52 -11.08 -8.74
CA PRO A 206 -6.69 -12.44 -9.20
C PRO A 206 -8.18 -12.82 -9.17
N ALA A 207 -8.70 -13.39 -10.26
CA ALA A 207 -10.08 -13.83 -10.25
C ALA A 207 -10.27 -14.92 -9.17
N LYS A 208 -11.50 -15.11 -8.70
CA LYS A 208 -11.86 -16.00 -7.59
C LYS A 208 -11.28 -15.58 -6.23
N THR A 209 -11.11 -14.28 -6.02
CA THR A 209 -10.77 -13.68 -4.72
C THR A 209 -11.91 -12.79 -4.21
N VAL A 210 -11.79 -12.39 -2.94
CA VAL A 210 -12.63 -11.36 -2.35
C VAL A 210 -11.94 -10.01 -2.50
N ARG A 211 -12.63 -9.05 -3.13
CA ARG A 211 -12.14 -7.70 -3.38
C ARG A 211 -12.87 -6.72 -2.48
N VAL A 212 -12.12 -6.04 -1.61
CA VAL A 212 -12.67 -5.20 -0.54
C VAL A 212 -12.38 -3.73 -0.84
N TYR A 213 -13.38 -2.87 -0.69
CA TYR A 213 -13.28 -1.45 -0.94
C TYR A 213 -13.69 -0.67 0.29
N TRP A 214 -12.95 0.39 0.58
CA TRP A 214 -13.42 1.46 1.45
C TRP A 214 -13.65 2.71 0.60
N LEU A 215 -14.91 3.10 0.41
CA LEU A 215 -15.26 4.33 -0.28
C LEU A 215 -15.27 5.49 0.73
N LYS A 216 -14.31 6.39 0.56
CA LYS A 216 -14.19 7.62 1.33
C LYS A 216 -14.83 8.76 0.53
N PRO A 217 -15.95 9.36 0.99
CA PRO A 217 -16.51 10.53 0.32
C PRO A 217 -15.47 11.65 0.14
N SER A 218 -15.70 12.51 -0.87
CA SER A 218 -14.73 13.52 -1.29
C SER A 218 -14.36 14.55 -0.20
N ASP A 219 -15.29 14.82 0.71
CA ASP A 219 -15.16 15.75 1.84
C ASP A 219 -14.79 15.07 3.17
N VAL A 220 -14.69 13.74 3.20
CA VAL A 220 -14.22 13.00 4.37
C VAL A 220 -12.70 12.92 4.33
N ALA A 221 -12.05 13.30 5.43
CA ALA A 221 -10.60 13.20 5.57
C ALA A 221 -10.13 11.74 5.53
N PHE A 222 -8.95 11.49 4.98
CA PHE A 222 -8.36 10.15 5.05
C PHE A 222 -8.00 9.83 6.50
N ASP A 223 -8.44 8.69 6.98
CA ASP A 223 -8.10 8.16 8.30
C ASP A 223 -7.70 6.70 8.14
N GLN A 224 -6.48 6.37 8.56
CA GLN A 224 -5.89 5.05 8.40
C GLN A 224 -6.64 3.96 9.19
N ARG A 225 -7.38 4.33 10.23
CA ARG A 225 -8.13 3.39 11.06
C ARG A 225 -9.19 2.63 10.26
N TYR A 226 -9.79 3.24 9.24
CA TYR A 226 -10.81 2.60 8.41
C TYR A 226 -10.25 1.45 7.56
N PRO A 227 -9.29 1.64 6.64
CA PRO A 227 -8.76 0.54 5.84
C PRO A 227 -8.05 -0.53 6.70
N ASP A 228 -7.42 -0.15 7.81
CA ASP A 228 -6.80 -1.12 8.73
C ASP A 228 -7.85 -1.94 9.47
N GLY A 229 -8.89 -1.28 9.98
CA GLY A 229 -10.02 -1.88 10.67
C GLY A 229 -10.79 -2.87 9.80
N ILE A 230 -11.19 -2.43 8.61
CA ILE A 230 -11.88 -3.27 7.61
C ILE A 230 -11.00 -4.47 7.22
N ALA A 231 -9.70 -4.26 7.00
CA ALA A 231 -8.78 -5.37 6.72
C ALA A 231 -8.72 -6.37 7.88
N ASN A 232 -8.77 -5.92 9.13
CA ASN A 232 -8.77 -6.79 10.31
C ASN A 232 -10.07 -7.59 10.42
N VAL A 233 -11.22 -6.96 10.24
CA VAL A 233 -12.53 -7.63 10.22
C VAL A 233 -12.59 -8.69 9.10
N MET A 234 -12.07 -8.38 7.91
CA MET A 234 -12.01 -9.34 6.79
C MET A 234 -11.04 -10.50 7.05
N ARG A 235 -9.88 -10.26 7.67
CA ARG A 235 -8.94 -11.32 8.08
C ARG A 235 -9.55 -12.21 9.16
N GLU A 236 -10.33 -11.65 10.07
CA GLU A 236 -11.04 -12.40 11.09
C GLU A 236 -12.14 -13.27 10.49
N ALA A 237 -12.90 -12.76 9.53
CA ALA A 237 -13.83 -13.57 8.75
C ALA A 237 -13.07 -14.69 7.99
N GLN A 238 -11.91 -14.39 7.39
CA GLN A 238 -11.08 -15.39 6.72
C GLN A 238 -10.63 -16.51 7.68
N ARG A 239 -10.27 -16.17 8.93
CA ARG A 239 -9.95 -17.12 10.02
C ARG A 239 -11.18 -17.96 10.37
N TYR A 240 -12.32 -17.34 10.59
CA TYR A 240 -13.57 -18.00 10.96
C TYR A 240 -14.03 -19.01 9.89
N TYR A 241 -14.05 -18.63 8.62
CA TYR A 241 -14.42 -19.52 7.52
C TYR A 241 -13.45 -20.71 7.41
N ARG A 242 -12.14 -20.48 7.59
CA ARG A 242 -11.15 -21.57 7.62
C ARG A 242 -11.41 -22.54 8.77
N GLN A 243 -11.74 -22.03 9.95
CA GLN A 243 -12.06 -22.85 11.12
C GLN A 243 -13.33 -23.68 10.87
N GLU A 244 -14.39 -23.07 10.33
CA GLU A 244 -15.68 -23.73 10.15
C GLU A 244 -15.72 -24.72 8.98
N LEU A 245 -15.02 -24.43 7.89
CA LEU A 245 -15.12 -25.16 6.62
C LEU A 245 -13.87 -25.97 6.27
N GLY A 246 -12.74 -25.75 6.96
CA GLY A 246 -11.42 -26.25 6.58
C GLY A 246 -10.83 -25.56 5.33
N LYS A 247 -11.57 -24.66 4.68
CA LYS A 247 -11.20 -23.84 3.53
C LYS A 247 -11.61 -22.40 3.76
N THR A 248 -11.01 -21.46 3.04
CA THR A 248 -11.44 -20.07 3.12
C THR A 248 -11.16 -19.32 1.82
N PHE A 249 -11.70 -18.12 1.71
CA PHE A 249 -11.49 -17.27 0.56
C PHE A 249 -10.11 -16.61 0.61
N THR A 250 -9.63 -16.16 -0.54
CA THR A 250 -8.39 -15.39 -0.65
C THR A 250 -8.72 -13.89 -0.70
N LEU A 251 -8.08 -13.11 0.17
CA LEU A 251 -8.10 -11.65 0.12
C LEU A 251 -7.02 -11.14 -0.83
N ASN A 252 -7.30 -10.04 -1.52
CA ASN A 252 -6.33 -9.37 -2.38
C ASN A 252 -5.20 -8.70 -1.59
N SER A 253 -4.17 -8.24 -2.31
CA SER A 253 -3.12 -7.39 -1.77
C SER A 253 -3.07 -6.08 -2.58
N PRO A 254 -3.32 -4.91 -1.96
CA PRO A 254 -3.74 -4.72 -0.56
C PRO A 254 -5.11 -5.37 -0.27
N VAL A 255 -5.38 -5.64 1.02
CA VAL A 255 -6.67 -6.26 1.43
C VAL A 255 -7.83 -5.33 1.12
N VAL A 256 -7.69 -4.04 1.47
CA VAL A 256 -8.69 -3.00 1.23
C VAL A 256 -8.16 -2.02 0.19
N GLU A 257 -8.95 -1.79 -0.85
CA GLU A 257 -8.73 -0.75 -1.83
C GLU A 257 -9.42 0.54 -1.35
N VAL A 258 -8.62 1.56 -1.06
CA VAL A 258 -9.14 2.88 -0.69
C VAL A 258 -9.62 3.59 -1.95
N VAL A 259 -10.91 3.94 -1.98
CA VAL A 259 -11.56 4.57 -3.12
C VAL A 259 -11.97 5.99 -2.74
N ASN A 260 -11.44 6.98 -3.45
CA ASN A 260 -11.95 8.35 -3.34
C ASN A 260 -13.29 8.45 -4.07
N GLY A 261 -14.32 8.79 -3.31
CA GLY A 261 -15.66 9.05 -3.82
C GLY A 261 -15.71 10.30 -4.69
N ASP A 262 -16.56 10.28 -5.71
CA ASP A 262 -16.80 11.40 -6.62
C ASP A 262 -17.71 12.48 -6.01
N HIS A 263 -18.38 12.16 -4.89
CA HIS A 263 -19.37 13.03 -4.25
C HIS A 263 -19.05 13.29 -2.77
N PRO A 264 -19.58 14.38 -2.17
CA PRO A 264 -19.49 14.59 -0.72
C PRO A 264 -20.36 13.60 0.04
N ARG A 265 -20.09 13.40 1.33
CA ARG A 265 -20.79 12.48 2.23
C ARG A 265 -22.30 12.70 2.18
N SER A 266 -22.73 13.96 2.25
CA SER A 266 -24.14 14.35 2.21
C SER A 266 -24.87 13.92 0.94
N TRP A 267 -24.16 13.77 -0.19
CA TRP A 267 -24.77 13.29 -1.44
C TRP A 267 -25.13 11.81 -1.34
N TYR A 268 -24.23 10.97 -0.81
CA TYR A 268 -24.52 9.53 -0.64
C TYR A 268 -25.70 9.32 0.31
N GLU A 269 -25.76 10.10 1.39
CA GLU A 269 -26.77 9.98 2.45
C GLU A 269 -28.17 10.46 2.02
N ASN A 270 -28.26 11.38 1.06
CA ASN A 270 -29.52 12.07 0.75
C ASN A 270 -30.00 11.91 -0.68
N THR A 271 -29.19 11.35 -1.60
CA THR A 271 -29.61 11.16 -2.99
C THR A 271 -30.44 9.88 -3.11
N PRO A 272 -31.73 9.99 -3.52
CA PRO A 272 -32.57 8.82 -3.69
C PRO A 272 -32.03 7.84 -4.72
N ASN A 273 -31.99 6.56 -4.37
CA ASN A 273 -31.59 5.50 -5.27
C ASN A 273 -32.34 4.20 -4.96
N GLY A 274 -33.42 3.95 -5.71
CA GLY A 274 -34.39 2.90 -5.41
C GLY A 274 -35.58 3.40 -4.57
N GLY A 275 -36.34 2.46 -4.01
CA GLY A 275 -37.63 2.75 -3.34
C GLY A 275 -37.54 3.06 -1.83
N ASP A 276 -36.59 2.46 -1.12
CA ASP A 276 -36.44 2.58 0.34
C ASP A 276 -35.18 3.38 0.69
N ARG A 277 -35.33 4.37 1.58
CA ARG A 277 -34.22 5.22 2.08
C ARG A 277 -33.14 4.40 2.77
N TYR A 278 -33.49 3.27 3.37
CA TYR A 278 -32.56 2.36 4.01
C TYR A 278 -31.36 2.02 3.12
N TRP A 279 -31.61 1.83 1.81
CA TRP A 279 -30.61 1.35 0.85
C TRP A 279 -29.88 2.45 0.07
N TRP A 280 -30.28 3.71 0.17
CA TRP A 280 -29.76 4.77 -0.72
C TRP A 280 -28.24 4.90 -0.65
N THR A 281 -27.68 5.00 0.55
CA THR A 281 -26.23 5.19 0.78
C THR A 281 -25.41 4.09 0.13
N VAL A 282 -25.73 2.83 0.45
CA VAL A 282 -24.96 1.67 -0.01
C VAL A 282 -25.20 1.36 -1.49
N THR A 283 -26.40 1.66 -2.02
CA THR A 283 -26.70 1.53 -3.45
C THR A 283 -25.97 2.58 -4.27
N ASN A 284 -25.89 3.82 -3.78
CA ASN A 284 -25.09 4.88 -4.40
C ASN A 284 -23.59 4.52 -4.42
N MET A 285 -23.05 4.01 -3.31
CA MET A 285 -21.69 3.46 -3.25
C MET A 285 -21.48 2.34 -4.28
N GLN A 286 -22.35 1.32 -4.29
CA GLN A 286 -22.21 0.17 -5.18
C GLN A 286 -22.23 0.57 -6.66
N ASN A 287 -23.12 1.47 -7.05
CA ASN A 287 -23.18 1.99 -8.42
C ASN A 287 -21.90 2.72 -8.81
N GLU A 288 -21.33 3.50 -7.89
CA GLU A 288 -20.08 4.20 -8.13
C GLU A 288 -18.89 3.25 -8.27
N LEU A 289 -18.75 2.27 -7.36
CA LEU A 289 -17.71 1.23 -7.47
C LEU A 289 -17.87 0.44 -8.78
N THR A 290 -19.10 0.09 -9.14
CA THR A 290 -19.43 -0.60 -10.38
C THR A 290 -18.97 0.19 -11.61
N ARG A 291 -19.29 1.49 -11.66
CA ARG A 291 -18.84 2.37 -12.75
C ARG A 291 -17.31 2.51 -12.79
N LYS A 292 -16.66 2.74 -11.65
CA LYS A 292 -15.21 2.98 -11.55
C LYS A 292 -14.39 1.76 -11.95
N PHE A 293 -14.86 0.56 -11.61
CA PHE A 293 -14.08 -0.67 -11.75
C PHE A 293 -14.68 -1.67 -12.76
N GLY A 294 -15.77 -1.31 -13.43
CA GLY A 294 -16.45 -2.18 -14.39
C GLY A 294 -16.91 -3.49 -13.76
N LEU A 295 -17.52 -3.42 -12.57
CA LEU A 295 -18.00 -4.58 -11.82
C LEU A 295 -19.38 -5.02 -12.31
N ASN A 296 -19.70 -6.28 -12.11
CA ASN A 296 -21.07 -6.79 -12.30
C ASN A 296 -21.71 -7.08 -10.94
N ASN A 297 -23.03 -7.24 -10.93
CA ASN A 297 -23.76 -7.67 -9.75
C ASN A 297 -24.75 -8.79 -10.15
N PRO A 298 -24.45 -10.08 -9.86
CA PRO A 298 -23.20 -10.60 -9.27
C PRO A 298 -22.00 -10.54 -10.24
N ASP A 299 -20.77 -10.52 -9.73
CA ASP A 299 -19.54 -10.59 -10.54
C ASP A 299 -18.92 -11.99 -10.50
N SER A 300 -18.68 -12.60 -11.67
CA SER A 300 -18.08 -13.94 -11.75
C SER A 300 -16.58 -13.97 -11.45
N ARG A 301 -15.91 -12.80 -11.49
CA ARG A 301 -14.47 -12.66 -11.23
C ARG A 301 -14.18 -12.46 -9.76
N TRP A 302 -15.02 -11.71 -9.05
CA TRP A 302 -14.81 -11.36 -7.63
C TRP A 302 -16.09 -11.42 -6.83
N LEU A 303 -15.95 -11.79 -5.56
CA LEU A 303 -16.93 -11.46 -4.54
C LEU A 303 -16.51 -10.10 -3.98
N ASN A 304 -17.41 -9.13 -4.00
CA ASN A 304 -17.08 -7.75 -3.65
C ASN A 304 -17.60 -7.39 -2.27
N VAL A 305 -16.81 -6.66 -1.50
CA VAL A 305 -17.18 -6.10 -0.20
C VAL A 305 -16.93 -4.61 -0.26
N GLY A 306 -17.96 -3.79 -0.10
CA GLY A 306 -17.84 -2.33 -0.06
C GLY A 306 -18.30 -1.78 1.28
N GLU A 307 -17.50 -0.91 1.87
CA GLU A 307 -17.90 -0.10 3.02
C GLU A 307 -17.72 1.39 2.69
N ILE A 308 -18.65 2.25 3.12
CA ILE A 308 -18.60 3.69 2.87
C ILE A 308 -18.62 4.48 4.18
N SER A 309 -17.80 5.53 4.31
CA SER A 309 -17.89 6.48 5.43
C SER A 309 -19.02 7.51 5.26
N ALA A 310 -20.25 7.01 5.09
CA ALA A 310 -21.47 7.79 4.96
C ALA A 310 -22.67 6.97 5.47
N GLU A 311 -23.60 7.61 6.18
CA GLU A 311 -24.84 6.96 6.61
C GLU A 311 -25.93 7.99 6.87
N GLY A 312 -27.00 7.92 6.07
CA GLY A 312 -28.19 8.75 6.28
C GLY A 312 -29.05 8.22 7.43
N GLU A 313 -29.93 9.07 7.95
CA GLU A 313 -30.91 8.66 8.95
C GLU A 313 -31.74 7.46 8.46
N GLY A 314 -31.74 6.39 9.25
CA GLY A 314 -32.43 5.14 8.95
C GLY A 314 -31.78 4.28 7.86
N ALA A 315 -30.58 4.63 7.39
CA ALA A 315 -29.81 3.81 6.46
C ALA A 315 -29.12 2.64 7.16
N GLY A 316 -28.76 1.61 6.38
CA GLY A 316 -27.96 0.49 6.87
C GLY A 316 -27.24 -0.23 5.73
N GLY A 317 -26.55 -1.31 6.12
CA GLY A 317 -25.87 -2.22 5.23
C GLY A 317 -26.59 -3.55 5.06
N GLY A 318 -26.04 -4.37 4.18
CA GLY A 318 -26.46 -5.75 4.00
C GLY A 318 -25.69 -6.42 2.86
N ALA A 319 -26.16 -7.59 2.46
CA ALA A 319 -25.51 -8.35 1.41
C ALA A 319 -26.51 -9.12 0.53
N ASN A 320 -26.06 -9.43 -0.67
CA ASN A 320 -26.67 -10.38 -1.57
C ASN A 320 -25.58 -11.24 -2.21
N THR A 321 -25.95 -12.25 -2.98
CA THR A 321 -24.98 -13.16 -3.59
C THR A 321 -23.93 -12.39 -4.41
N GLY A 322 -22.66 -12.52 -4.01
CA GLY A 322 -21.52 -11.85 -4.64
C GLY A 322 -21.20 -10.43 -4.18
N TRP A 323 -22.02 -9.82 -3.31
CA TRP A 323 -21.82 -8.47 -2.81
C TRP A 323 -22.17 -8.32 -1.32
N VAL A 324 -21.25 -7.74 -0.57
CA VAL A 324 -21.49 -7.14 0.75
C VAL A 324 -21.41 -5.62 0.59
N ILE A 325 -22.38 -4.89 1.11
CA ILE A 325 -22.46 -3.43 1.01
C ILE A 325 -22.83 -2.84 2.38
N LEU A 326 -21.89 -2.18 3.03
CA LEU A 326 -22.02 -1.70 4.41
C LEU A 326 -21.91 -0.17 4.50
N SER A 327 -22.61 0.42 5.46
CA SER A 327 -22.73 1.87 5.62
C SER A 327 -21.71 2.43 6.64
N GLY A 328 -21.82 3.73 6.92
CA GLY A 328 -20.88 4.46 7.78
C GLY A 328 -20.74 3.87 9.18
N HIS A 329 -21.81 3.40 9.80
CA HIS A 329 -21.79 2.81 11.12
C HIS A 329 -20.94 1.53 11.16
N ASP A 330 -21.02 0.69 10.11
CA ASP A 330 -20.17 -0.49 9.96
C ASP A 330 -18.71 -0.12 9.76
N ALA A 331 -18.44 0.86 8.91
CA ALA A 331 -17.09 1.36 8.67
C ALA A 331 -16.47 1.97 9.94
N ASP A 332 -17.23 2.74 10.71
CA ASP A 332 -16.84 3.31 12.01
C ASP A 332 -16.62 2.19 13.04
N GLY A 333 -17.44 1.15 12.97
CA GLY A 333 -17.32 -0.07 13.76
C GLY A 333 -16.01 -0.81 13.53
N ALA A 334 -15.73 -1.13 12.28
CA ALA A 334 -14.49 -1.77 11.86
C ALA A 334 -13.27 -0.91 12.22
N ALA A 335 -13.37 0.42 12.10
CA ALA A 335 -12.32 1.37 12.49
C ALA A 335 -12.13 1.50 14.02
N GLY A 336 -13.04 0.93 14.82
CA GLY A 336 -13.00 1.03 16.29
C GLY A 336 -13.38 2.41 16.82
N THR A 337 -14.13 3.21 16.06
CA THR A 337 -14.54 4.58 16.42
C THR A 337 -15.98 4.68 16.87
N SER A 338 -16.79 3.63 16.72
CA SER A 338 -18.21 3.61 17.12
C SER A 338 -18.43 3.54 18.64
N GLY A 339 -17.45 3.09 19.41
CA GLY A 339 -17.59 2.80 20.85
C GLY A 339 -18.23 1.44 21.16
N GLU A 340 -18.67 0.71 20.14
CA GLU A 340 -19.23 -0.64 20.27
C GLU A 340 -18.14 -1.72 20.31
N PRO A 341 -18.37 -2.86 20.98
CA PRO A 341 -17.41 -3.97 21.03
C PRO A 341 -17.09 -4.55 19.65
N MET A 342 -15.80 -4.81 19.38
CA MET A 342 -15.34 -5.29 18.07
C MET A 342 -15.99 -6.60 17.61
N ASN A 343 -16.38 -7.48 18.55
CA ASN A 343 -17.05 -8.74 18.23
C ASN A 343 -18.35 -8.57 17.44
N ARG A 344 -19.07 -7.45 17.65
CA ARG A 344 -20.28 -7.13 16.89
C ARG A 344 -19.96 -7.03 15.39
N TRP A 345 -18.85 -6.39 15.04
CA TRP A 345 -18.42 -6.16 13.66
C TRP A 345 -17.80 -7.41 13.03
N TYR A 346 -17.10 -8.23 13.82
CA TYR A 346 -16.64 -9.55 13.38
C TYR A 346 -17.82 -10.48 13.04
N GLY A 347 -18.81 -10.56 13.93
CA GLY A 347 -20.03 -11.33 13.71
C GLY A 347 -20.83 -10.84 12.50
N GLY A 348 -21.04 -9.52 12.40
CA GLY A 348 -21.73 -8.89 11.28
C GLY A 348 -21.06 -9.18 9.94
N MET A 349 -19.74 -9.02 9.82
CA MET A 349 -19.05 -9.34 8.56
C MET A 349 -19.17 -10.83 8.18
N VAL A 350 -19.10 -11.74 9.16
CA VAL A 350 -19.29 -13.18 8.89
C VAL A 350 -20.71 -13.46 8.36
N HIS A 351 -21.72 -12.82 8.96
CA HIS A 351 -23.13 -12.90 8.55
C HIS A 351 -23.31 -12.41 7.11
N GLU A 352 -22.86 -11.19 6.80
CA GLU A 352 -23.02 -10.60 5.47
C GLU A 352 -22.23 -11.35 4.39
N LEU A 353 -21.02 -11.83 4.72
CA LEU A 353 -20.29 -12.72 3.83
C LEU A 353 -21.06 -14.00 3.57
N GLY A 354 -21.81 -14.52 4.55
CA GLY A 354 -22.64 -15.71 4.37
C GLY A 354 -23.68 -15.52 3.27
N HIS A 355 -24.37 -14.37 3.25
CA HIS A 355 -25.27 -13.99 2.15
C HIS A 355 -24.54 -13.87 0.81
N SER A 356 -23.35 -13.29 0.81
CA SER A 356 -22.54 -13.18 -0.41
C SER A 356 -22.10 -14.53 -0.96
N PHE A 357 -21.93 -15.55 -0.10
CA PHE A 357 -21.70 -16.94 -0.48
C PHE A 357 -23.01 -17.71 -0.82
N GLY A 358 -24.17 -17.07 -0.70
CA GLY A 358 -25.47 -17.59 -1.13
C GLY A 358 -26.33 -18.17 -0.01
N LEU A 359 -26.03 -17.90 1.26
CA LEU A 359 -26.89 -18.30 2.37
C LEU A 359 -28.07 -17.32 2.55
N PRO A 360 -29.29 -17.81 2.82
CA PRO A 360 -30.37 -16.96 3.29
C PRO A 360 -30.22 -16.66 4.79
N ASP A 361 -31.01 -15.70 5.28
CA ASP A 361 -31.25 -15.55 6.71
C ASP A 361 -31.88 -16.82 7.30
N SER A 362 -31.46 -17.17 8.51
CA SER A 362 -32.15 -18.13 9.34
C SER A 362 -33.45 -17.50 9.87
N SER A 363 -34.56 -18.24 9.79
CA SER A 363 -35.87 -17.78 10.27
C SER A 363 -36.00 -17.74 11.81
N SER A 364 -34.95 -18.12 12.54
CA SER A 364 -34.91 -18.19 14.00
C SER A 364 -33.48 -18.03 14.50
N THR A 365 -33.31 -17.54 15.73
CA THR A 365 -32.04 -17.57 16.46
C THR A 365 -31.63 -19.02 16.73
N ASP A 366 -30.59 -19.49 16.05
CA ASP A 366 -30.24 -20.92 15.97
C ASP A 366 -28.77 -21.22 16.30
N GLY A 367 -28.03 -20.23 16.81
CA GLY A 367 -26.60 -20.35 17.12
C GLY A 367 -25.70 -20.27 15.89
N THR A 368 -26.27 -20.12 14.69
CA THR A 368 -25.49 -19.90 13.46
C THR A 368 -25.28 -18.42 13.21
N PRO A 369 -24.20 -18.02 12.52
CA PRO A 369 -23.99 -16.63 12.17
C PRO A 369 -25.02 -16.10 11.16
N MET A 370 -25.85 -16.93 10.53
CA MET A 370 -26.94 -16.47 9.64
C MET A 370 -28.24 -16.15 10.37
N SER A 371 -28.25 -16.23 11.70
CA SER A 371 -29.34 -15.75 12.54
C SER A 371 -28.89 -14.56 13.37
N ALA A 372 -29.79 -13.99 14.17
CA ALA A 372 -29.44 -12.98 15.16
C ALA A 372 -28.33 -13.42 16.16
N SER A 373 -27.97 -14.70 16.21
CA SER A 373 -26.83 -15.18 16.99
C SER A 373 -25.48 -14.59 16.54
N PHE A 374 -25.35 -13.94 15.38
CA PHE A 374 -24.09 -13.30 15.00
C PHE A 374 -23.57 -12.29 16.05
N TYR A 375 -24.46 -11.71 16.87
CA TYR A 375 -24.09 -10.88 18.01
C TYR A 375 -23.32 -11.63 19.12
N ASP A 376 -23.45 -12.95 19.20
CA ASP A 376 -22.79 -13.83 20.18
C ASP A 376 -21.37 -14.26 19.73
N TYR A 377 -20.83 -13.66 18.66
CA TYR A 377 -19.48 -13.93 18.16
C TYR A 377 -18.43 -13.88 19.29
N PRO A 378 -17.48 -14.83 19.37
CA PRO A 378 -17.16 -15.88 18.38
C PRO A 378 -17.92 -17.20 18.56
N ASN A 379 -18.94 -17.27 19.43
CA ASN A 379 -19.61 -18.52 19.82
C ASN A 379 -20.74 -18.92 18.87
N THR A 380 -20.57 -18.69 17.57
CA THR A 380 -21.51 -19.10 16.53
C THR A 380 -20.84 -20.08 15.59
N HIS A 381 -21.60 -21.01 15.02
CA HIS A 381 -21.09 -22.02 14.11
C HIS A 381 -22.04 -22.24 12.93
N PHE A 382 -21.51 -22.41 11.72
CA PHE A 382 -22.36 -22.79 10.60
C PHE A 382 -22.95 -24.18 10.83
N SER A 383 -24.24 -24.37 10.54
CA SER A 383 -24.83 -25.71 10.49
C SER A 383 -24.25 -26.51 9.33
N GLN A 384 -24.31 -27.85 9.39
CA GLN A 384 -23.80 -28.68 8.29
C GLN A 384 -24.48 -28.36 6.95
N SER A 385 -25.77 -27.99 6.96
CA SER A 385 -26.49 -27.56 5.76
C SER A 385 -25.89 -26.28 5.17
N GLN A 386 -25.65 -25.26 6.00
CA GLN A 386 -25.01 -24.00 5.58
C GLN A 386 -23.59 -24.22 5.04
N LYS A 387 -22.79 -25.07 5.72
CA LYS A 387 -21.44 -25.44 5.22
C LYS A 387 -21.52 -26.05 3.83
N ASN A 388 -22.45 -26.98 3.61
CA ASN A 388 -22.66 -27.61 2.30
C ASN A 388 -23.14 -26.60 1.25
N GLN A 389 -24.02 -25.66 1.60
CA GLN A 389 -24.49 -24.61 0.71
C GLN A 389 -23.38 -23.64 0.30
N ILE A 390 -22.54 -23.19 1.24
CA ILE A 390 -21.38 -22.34 0.95
C ILE A 390 -20.43 -23.04 -0.03
N LEU A 391 -20.04 -24.28 0.30
CA LEU A 391 -19.02 -25.01 -0.48
C LEU A 391 -19.47 -25.38 -1.89
N ASN A 392 -20.77 -25.64 -2.08
CA ASN A 392 -21.34 -26.02 -3.38
C ASN A 392 -22.08 -24.86 -4.07
N GLY A 393 -22.11 -23.69 -3.44
CA GLY A 393 -22.82 -22.50 -3.92
C GLY A 393 -22.10 -21.78 -5.06
N PRO A 394 -22.69 -20.69 -5.58
CA PRO A 394 -22.16 -19.94 -6.73
C PRO A 394 -20.71 -19.45 -6.55
N TYR A 395 -20.33 -19.13 -5.30
CA TYR A 395 -18.99 -18.67 -4.94
C TYR A 395 -18.16 -19.74 -4.20
N GLY A 396 -18.63 -20.99 -4.11
CA GLY A 396 -17.88 -22.06 -3.45
C GLY A 396 -16.48 -22.30 -4.05
N GLY A 397 -16.34 -22.03 -5.36
CA GLY A 397 -15.06 -22.08 -6.07
C GLY A 397 -14.04 -20.99 -5.71
N PHE A 398 -14.39 -20.05 -4.82
CA PHE A 398 -13.50 -19.02 -4.28
C PHE A 398 -12.81 -19.50 -2.99
N LEU A 399 -13.23 -20.64 -2.45
CA LEU A 399 -12.69 -21.22 -1.22
C LEU A 399 -11.62 -22.26 -1.56
N SER A 400 -10.41 -22.06 -1.04
CA SER A 400 -9.26 -22.95 -1.24
C SER A 400 -8.74 -23.53 0.05
#